data_AF-A0A7D7LJY7-F1
#
_entry.id   AF-A0A7D7LJY7-F1
#
_cell.length_a   1.000
_cell.length_b   1.000
_cell.length_c   1.000
_cell.angle_alpha   90.00
_cell.angle_beta   90.00
_cell.angle_gamma   90.00
#
_symmetry.space_group_name_H-M   'P 1'
#
loop_
_entity.id
_entity.type
_entity.pdbx_description
1 polymer ?
#
loop_
_entity_poly.entity_id
_entity_poly.type
_entity_poly.pdbx_seq_one_letter_code
_entity_poly.pdbx_strand_id
1 'polypeptide(L)'
;MSVALPGAESFDVKLQRQSYRQFLEESVSLNSLGEFLECLRSQQLSNSPLPKYRYASAGSLYPVQTYIYIKPNQVQSLTAGIYYYHPQQHQLIHLSNSAKVDSGIYGINQEIFEQGAFALFLIGDLQAIAPIYGDKSRDFCMLEAGYISQLLMETAPDYDLGLCPIGALEFDTIRENFALHEEHILLHSFVGGCIDPTWKTRWLSPENPQTQLTKTELMTQKLRQFLQQRLPEYMIPTLYIPLEALPLTPNGKVDRRALPLPEFQSPKTELYFTPPITDLEVAIANLWQSVLQVEVQSIHDNFFELGGNSLSATQVLAQMRSSLQLNLPIREFFFNPTLASQADLLKLQWHQKPQPAKTPQIERVERGEAQQLLTNLDQLSEEEVEKLLNQMQVQEGG
;
A
#
# COMPACT_ATOMS: atom_id res chain seq x y z
N MET A 1 20.05 -50.75 8.33
CA MET A 1 20.32 -49.65 9.27
C MET A 1 19.24 -48.60 9.06
N SER A 2 18.27 -48.55 9.97
CA SER A 2 17.28 -47.49 10.03
C SER A 2 17.92 -46.31 10.76
N VAL A 3 17.99 -45.14 10.13
CA VAL A 3 18.39 -43.90 10.80
C VAL A 3 17.11 -43.32 11.39
N ALA A 4 16.95 -43.47 12.70
CA ALA A 4 15.95 -42.74 13.45
C ALA A 4 16.34 -41.26 13.46
N LEU A 5 15.45 -40.39 12.98
CA LEU A 5 15.57 -38.95 13.23
C LEU A 5 15.36 -38.72 14.74
N PRO A 6 16.21 -37.90 15.39
CA PRO A 6 16.06 -37.57 16.80
C PRO A 6 14.71 -36.88 17.03
N GLY A 7 14.12 -37.12 18.19
CA GLY A 7 12.78 -36.67 18.56
C GLY A 7 12.56 -35.19 18.23
N ALA A 8 11.42 -34.91 17.60
CA ALA A 8 10.92 -33.57 17.42
C ALA A 8 10.66 -32.96 18.81
N GLU A 9 11.68 -32.32 19.40
CA GLU A 9 11.40 -31.17 20.24
C GLU A 9 10.58 -30.21 19.37
N SER A 10 9.40 -29.83 19.84
CA SER A 10 8.55 -28.87 19.18
C SER A 10 9.33 -27.56 19.06
N PHE A 11 9.89 -27.30 17.88
CA PHE A 11 10.33 -25.95 17.54
C PHE A 11 9.06 -25.09 17.49
N ASP A 12 8.78 -24.42 18.60
CA ASP A 12 7.70 -23.44 18.73
C ASP A 12 8.12 -22.16 17.99
N VAL A 13 8.29 -22.27 16.66
CA VAL A 13 8.75 -21.18 15.80
C VAL A 13 7.61 -20.17 15.67
N LYS A 14 7.51 -19.24 16.61
CA LYS A 14 6.66 -18.06 16.50
C LYS A 14 7.15 -17.20 15.33
N LEU A 15 6.62 -17.46 14.14
CA LEU A 15 6.79 -16.60 12.95
C LEU A 15 5.99 -15.31 13.14
N GLN A 16 6.47 -14.44 14.03
CA GLN A 16 5.86 -13.13 14.30
C GLN A 16 6.10 -12.13 13.16
N ARG A 17 7.21 -12.32 12.42
CA ARG A 17 7.60 -11.48 11.29
C ARG A 17 6.73 -11.73 10.08
N GLN A 18 5.86 -10.77 9.77
CA GLN A 18 5.01 -10.75 8.59
C GLN A 18 4.75 -9.30 8.15
N SER A 19 4.22 -9.11 6.95
CA SER A 19 3.71 -7.80 6.51
C SER A 19 2.32 -7.59 7.10
N TYR A 20 2.22 -6.72 8.10
CA TYR A 20 0.93 -6.35 8.69
C TYR A 20 0.28 -5.28 7.81
N ARG A 21 -0.87 -5.61 7.20
CA ARG A 21 -1.59 -4.72 6.28
C ARG A 21 -2.86 -4.12 6.88
N GLN A 22 -3.08 -4.40 8.16
CA GLN A 22 -4.20 -3.93 8.96
C GLN A 22 -3.62 -3.44 10.29
N PHE A 23 -4.23 -2.39 10.83
CA PHE A 23 -3.82 -1.78 12.09
C PHE A 23 -5.05 -1.49 12.94
N LEU A 24 -4.88 -1.54 14.26
CA LEU A 24 -5.92 -1.13 15.20
C LEU A 24 -6.06 0.39 15.20
N GLU A 25 -7.27 0.89 15.49
CA GLU A 25 -7.53 2.33 15.63
C GLU A 25 -6.87 2.95 16.89
N GLU A 26 -6.34 2.11 17.77
CA GLU A 26 -5.68 2.54 19.00
C GLU A 26 -4.41 3.34 18.72
N SER A 27 -4.26 4.47 19.42
CA SER A 27 -3.06 5.28 19.33
C SER A 27 -1.83 4.50 19.81
N VAL A 28 -0.74 4.58 19.06
CA VAL A 28 0.57 4.03 19.46
C VAL A 28 1.11 4.80 20.67
N SER A 29 1.58 4.09 21.69
CA SER A 29 2.25 4.72 22.83
C SER A 29 3.64 5.24 22.44
N LEU A 30 4.06 6.39 22.98
CA LEU A 30 5.40 6.93 22.73
C LEU A 30 6.50 5.98 23.21
N ASN A 31 6.25 5.27 24.32
CA ASN A 31 7.20 4.30 24.86
C ASN A 31 7.38 3.11 23.91
N SER A 32 6.28 2.51 23.43
CA SER A 32 6.32 1.40 22.47
C SER A 32 7.04 1.81 21.18
N LEU A 33 6.76 3.01 20.66
CA LEU A 33 7.45 3.53 19.47
C LEU A 33 8.94 3.75 19.75
N GLY A 34 9.30 4.30 20.91
CA GLY A 34 10.69 4.51 21.33
C GLY A 34 11.46 3.21 21.45
N GLU A 35 10.94 2.24 22.22
CA GLU A 35 11.59 0.93 22.39
C GLU A 35 11.74 0.18 21.06
N PHE A 36 10.73 0.28 20.17
CA PHE A 36 10.83 -0.24 18.82
C PHE A 36 11.99 0.41 18.02
N LEU A 37 12.10 1.75 18.03
CA LEU A 37 13.16 2.47 17.32
C LEU A 37 14.55 2.26 17.95
N GLU A 38 14.64 1.76 19.19
CA GLU A 38 15.91 1.45 19.85
C GLU A 38 16.72 0.42 19.06
N CYS A 39 16.08 -0.45 18.27
CA CYS A 39 16.82 -1.39 17.41
C CYS A 39 17.74 -0.70 16.39
N LEU A 40 17.44 0.55 16.02
CA LEU A 40 18.24 1.37 15.11
C LEU A 40 19.32 2.19 15.83
N ARG A 41 19.39 2.14 17.16
CA ARG A 41 20.33 2.94 17.96
C ARG A 41 21.76 2.46 17.74
N SER A 42 22.70 3.41 17.69
CA SER A 42 24.13 3.08 17.68
C SER A 42 24.58 2.56 19.05
N GLN A 43 25.46 1.58 19.07
CA GLN A 43 26.09 1.00 20.25
C GLN A 43 27.60 1.22 20.22
N GLN A 44 28.16 1.75 21.30
CA GLN A 44 29.60 1.83 21.47
C GLN A 44 30.12 0.52 22.07
N LEU A 45 30.92 -0.22 21.31
CA LEU A 45 31.55 -1.44 21.78
C LEU A 45 32.95 -1.13 22.34
N SER A 46 33.34 -1.81 23.42
CA SER A 46 34.65 -1.61 24.07
C SER A 46 35.84 -1.92 23.17
N ASN A 47 35.64 -2.78 22.17
CA ASN A 47 36.65 -3.22 21.21
C ASN A 47 36.50 -2.58 19.81
N SER A 48 35.69 -1.54 19.65
CA SER A 48 35.54 -0.84 18.37
C SER A 48 35.75 0.67 18.54
N PRO A 49 36.59 1.31 17.69
CA PRO A 49 36.80 2.75 17.76
C PRO A 49 35.61 3.56 17.23
N LEU A 50 34.70 2.93 16.47
CA LEU A 50 33.51 3.56 15.90
C LEU A 50 32.25 2.92 16.48
N PRO A 51 31.16 3.70 16.66
CA PRO A 51 29.86 3.14 16.98
C PRO A 51 29.42 2.09 15.96
N LYS A 52 28.77 1.03 16.44
CA LYS A 52 28.22 -0.04 15.62
C LYS A 52 26.70 -0.08 15.74
N TYR A 53 26.06 -0.69 14.77
CA TYR A 53 24.61 -0.83 14.70
C TYR A 53 24.25 -2.30 14.57
N ARG A 54 22.98 -2.62 14.83
CA ARG A 54 22.45 -3.99 14.67
C ARG A 54 22.29 -4.42 13.21
N TYR A 55 22.55 -3.51 12.28
CA TYR A 55 22.56 -3.75 10.83
C TYR A 55 23.94 -3.43 10.24
N ALA A 56 24.27 -4.10 9.14
CA ALA A 56 25.53 -3.90 8.44
C ALA A 56 25.46 -2.69 7.50
N SER A 57 26.60 -2.01 7.34
CA SER A 57 26.78 -0.92 6.39
C SER A 57 28.14 -1.05 5.70
N ALA A 58 28.18 -0.77 4.40
CA ALA A 58 29.42 -0.80 3.62
C ALA A 58 30.42 0.21 4.20
N GLY A 59 31.64 -0.26 4.51
CA GLY A 59 32.67 0.59 5.09
C GLY A 59 32.36 1.14 6.48
N SER A 60 31.28 0.69 7.14
CA SER A 60 30.74 1.31 8.37
C SER A 60 30.40 2.81 8.18
N LEU A 61 29.93 3.20 7.00
CA LEU A 61 29.60 4.59 6.66
C LEU A 61 28.19 5.01 7.10
N TYR A 62 27.27 4.06 7.18
CA TYR A 62 25.87 4.24 7.59
C TYR A 62 25.13 5.38 6.84
N PRO A 63 25.16 5.41 5.49
CA PRO A 63 24.48 6.44 4.70
C PRO A 63 22.95 6.39 4.73
N VAL A 64 22.32 5.33 5.27
CA VAL A 64 20.86 5.23 5.30
C VAL A 64 20.30 5.76 6.61
N GLN A 65 19.48 6.80 6.49
CA GLN A 65 18.84 7.51 7.59
C GLN A 65 17.35 7.16 7.67
N THR A 66 16.79 7.21 8.88
CA THR A 66 15.38 6.90 9.15
C THR A 66 14.61 8.18 9.48
N TYR A 67 13.56 8.42 8.71
CA TYR A 67 12.60 9.50 8.94
C TYR A 67 11.23 8.89 9.25
N ILE A 68 10.44 9.58 10.07
CA ILE A 68 9.12 9.14 10.48
C ILE A 68 8.10 10.27 10.32
N TYR A 69 7.02 9.98 9.61
CA TYR A 69 5.82 10.79 9.61
C TYR A 69 4.85 10.28 10.67
N ILE A 70 4.42 11.17 11.56
CA ILE A 70 3.46 10.90 12.63
C ILE A 70 2.12 11.50 12.24
N LYS A 71 1.08 10.67 12.24
CA LYS A 71 -0.28 11.17 11.94
C LYS A 71 -0.92 11.90 13.13
N PRO A 72 -1.86 12.82 12.86
CA PRO A 72 -2.65 13.50 13.89
C PRO A 72 -3.29 12.53 14.89
N ASN A 73 -2.97 12.73 16.17
CA ASN A 73 -3.53 12.01 17.32
C ASN A 73 -3.31 10.49 17.32
N GLN A 74 -2.39 9.97 16.50
CA GLN A 74 -2.14 8.54 16.38
C GLN A 74 -0.94 8.05 17.20
N VAL A 75 -0.11 8.95 17.70
CA VAL A 75 0.98 8.64 18.64
C VAL A 75 0.83 9.51 19.89
N GLN A 76 0.77 8.87 21.05
CA GLN A 76 0.56 9.56 22.32
C GLN A 76 1.68 10.55 22.61
N SER A 77 1.34 11.73 23.11
CA SER A 77 2.32 12.75 23.53
C SER A 77 3.29 13.24 22.44
N LEU A 78 3.05 12.90 21.17
CA LEU A 78 3.85 13.33 20.03
C LEU A 78 2.98 14.11 19.06
N THR A 79 3.45 15.28 18.63
CA THR A 79 2.72 16.09 17.64
C THR A 79 2.77 15.42 16.27
N ALA A 80 1.76 15.67 15.44
CA ALA A 80 1.82 15.25 14.04
C ALA A 80 2.89 16.05 13.30
N GLY A 81 3.54 15.41 12.33
CA GLY A 81 4.61 16.03 11.56
C GLY A 81 5.65 15.03 11.11
N ILE A 82 6.71 15.55 10.49
CA ILE A 82 7.83 14.76 10.02
C ILE A 82 9.00 14.94 10.98
N TYR A 83 9.61 13.81 11.34
CA TYR A 83 10.73 13.73 12.25
C TYR A 83 11.88 12.96 11.61
N TYR A 84 13.10 13.38 11.92
CA TYR A 84 14.30 12.59 11.73
C TYR A 84 14.61 11.82 13.01
N TYR A 85 14.88 10.52 12.92
CA TYR A 85 15.36 9.73 14.06
C TYR A 85 16.88 9.83 14.17
N HIS A 86 17.37 10.48 15.22
CA HIS A 86 18.79 10.57 15.52
C HIS A 86 19.26 9.32 16.28
N PRO A 87 20.02 8.40 15.65
CA PRO A 87 20.24 7.07 16.22
C PRO A 87 21.28 7.02 17.33
N GLN A 88 22.19 8.00 17.43
CA GLN A 88 23.14 8.07 18.54
C GLN A 88 22.49 8.58 19.84
N GLN A 89 21.66 9.61 19.72
CA GLN A 89 20.98 10.25 20.84
C GLN A 89 19.67 9.54 21.23
N HIS A 90 19.17 8.65 20.35
CA HIS A 90 17.88 8.00 20.50
C HIS A 90 16.75 9.02 20.66
N GLN A 91 16.64 9.92 19.68
CA GLN A 91 15.72 11.06 19.73
C GLN A 91 15.04 11.28 18.39
N LEU A 92 13.76 11.65 18.43
CA LEU A 92 13.05 12.20 17.27
C LEU A 92 13.24 13.71 17.21
N ILE A 93 13.84 14.18 16.12
CA ILE A 93 14.06 15.60 15.83
C ILE A 93 12.95 16.03 14.88
N HIS A 94 12.09 16.93 15.36
CA HIS A 94 11.00 17.47 14.56
C HIS A 94 11.55 18.39 13.46
N LEU A 95 11.20 18.12 12.20
CA LEU A 95 11.69 18.87 11.04
C LEU A 95 10.66 19.87 10.56
N SER A 96 9.42 19.42 10.39
CA SER A 96 8.36 20.21 9.81
C SER A 96 7.00 19.81 10.37
N ASN A 97 6.20 20.84 10.66
CA ASN A 97 4.77 20.68 10.97
C ASN A 97 3.96 20.34 9.70
N SER A 98 4.56 20.43 8.49
CA SER A 98 3.82 20.73 7.28
C SER A 98 3.07 19.54 6.67
N ALA A 99 1.77 19.82 6.50
CA ALA A 99 0.78 19.24 5.60
C ALA A 99 0.63 17.72 5.63
N LYS A 100 -0.49 17.29 6.22
CA LYS A 100 -1.17 16.02 5.96
C LYS A 100 -0.61 15.32 4.72
N VAL A 101 0.22 14.30 4.92
CA VAL A 101 0.71 13.47 3.83
C VAL A 101 -0.52 12.88 3.14
N ASP A 102 -0.71 13.24 1.87
CA ASP A 102 -1.84 12.76 1.08
C ASP A 102 -1.72 11.24 0.94
N SER A 103 -2.76 10.52 1.31
CA SER A 103 -2.78 9.08 1.22
C SER A 103 -2.74 8.59 -0.24
N GLY A 104 -3.10 9.44 -1.20
CA GLY A 104 -3.00 9.18 -2.64
C GLY A 104 -1.59 8.83 -3.11
N ILE A 105 -0.53 9.30 -2.43
CA ILE A 105 0.86 8.97 -2.81
C ILE A 105 1.17 7.48 -2.67
N TYR A 106 0.37 6.73 -1.89
CA TYR A 106 0.53 5.30 -1.66
C TYR A 106 -0.21 4.43 -2.70
N GLY A 107 -0.94 5.03 -3.64
CA GLY A 107 -1.66 4.33 -4.71
C GLY A 107 -2.55 3.22 -4.17
N ILE A 108 -2.32 1.97 -4.62
CA ILE A 108 -3.09 0.79 -4.17
C ILE A 108 -2.97 0.50 -2.66
N ASN A 109 -1.99 1.10 -1.97
CA ASN A 109 -1.78 0.93 -0.53
C ASN A 109 -2.35 2.10 0.29
N GLN A 110 -3.17 2.95 -0.32
CA GLN A 110 -3.82 4.10 0.34
C GLN A 110 -4.55 3.68 1.62
N GLU A 111 -5.34 2.61 1.56
CA GLU A 111 -6.11 2.13 2.72
C GLU A 111 -5.20 1.68 3.87
N ILE A 112 -4.11 0.98 3.55
CA ILE A 112 -3.11 0.55 4.54
C ILE A 112 -2.52 1.79 5.22
N PHE A 113 -2.11 2.78 4.41
CA PHE A 113 -1.63 4.05 4.94
C PHE A 113 -2.66 4.68 5.85
N GLU A 114 -3.92 4.84 5.43
CA GLU A 114 -5.00 5.46 6.21
C GLU A 114 -5.23 4.81 7.58
N GLN A 115 -5.19 3.47 7.65
CA GLN A 115 -5.30 2.74 8.92
C GLN A 115 -4.05 2.89 9.81
N GLY A 116 -2.87 3.07 9.22
CA GLY A 116 -1.62 3.20 9.97
C GLY A 116 -1.54 4.45 10.84
N ALA A 117 -0.80 4.36 11.93
CA ALA A 117 -0.53 5.46 12.87
C ALA A 117 0.66 6.34 12.44
N PHE A 118 1.65 5.74 11.75
CA PHE A 118 2.85 6.42 11.30
C PHE A 118 3.36 5.82 9.98
N ALA A 119 4.26 6.54 9.31
CA ALA A 119 5.01 6.01 8.17
C ALA A 119 6.52 6.23 8.36
N LEU A 120 7.31 5.22 8.06
CA LEU A 120 8.78 5.29 8.09
C LEU A 120 9.33 5.43 6.68
N PHE A 121 10.42 6.17 6.53
CA PHE A 121 11.13 6.39 5.27
C PHE A 121 12.61 6.13 5.49
N LEU A 122 13.17 5.20 4.72
CA LEU A 122 14.60 4.93 4.67
C LEU A 122 15.19 5.73 3.52
N ILE A 123 16.01 6.72 3.85
CA ILE A 123 16.57 7.68 2.90
C ILE A 123 18.08 7.52 2.89
N GLY A 124 18.65 7.23 1.72
CA GLY A 124 20.09 7.11 1.55
C GLY A 124 20.71 8.44 1.15
N ASP A 125 21.80 8.83 1.81
CA ASP A 125 22.68 9.93 1.40
C ASP A 125 23.79 9.38 0.48
N LEU A 126 23.68 9.63 -0.83
CA LEU A 126 24.70 9.18 -1.78
C LEU A 126 26.03 9.95 -1.63
N GLN A 127 26.01 11.18 -1.12
CA GLN A 127 27.22 11.98 -0.92
C GLN A 127 28.12 11.37 0.16
N ALA A 128 27.54 10.74 1.18
CA ALA A 128 28.27 10.07 2.26
C ALA A 128 29.02 8.80 1.81
N ILE A 129 28.58 8.14 0.72
CA ILE A 129 29.11 6.84 0.29
C ILE A 129 29.85 6.89 -1.06
N ALA A 130 29.48 7.83 -1.95
CA ALA A 130 30.07 8.01 -3.28
C ALA A 130 31.59 8.17 -3.31
N PRO A 131 32.24 8.89 -2.36
CA PRO A 131 33.70 9.02 -2.37
C PRO A 131 34.46 7.70 -2.28
N ILE A 132 33.85 6.65 -1.73
CA ILE A 132 34.48 5.33 -1.55
C ILE A 132 34.00 4.33 -2.61
N TYR A 133 32.70 4.35 -2.93
CA TYR A 133 32.07 3.28 -3.73
C TYR A 133 31.59 3.72 -5.12
N GLY A 134 31.63 5.01 -5.44
CA GLY A 134 31.25 5.56 -6.75
C GLY A 134 29.86 5.06 -7.19
N ASP A 135 29.79 4.49 -8.39
CA ASP A 135 28.53 4.00 -8.98
C ASP A 135 27.84 2.88 -8.18
N LYS A 136 28.56 2.18 -7.28
CA LYS A 136 27.98 1.12 -6.44
C LYS A 136 27.30 1.65 -5.18
N SER A 137 27.41 2.94 -4.90
CA SER A 137 26.85 3.58 -3.70
C SER A 137 25.37 3.29 -3.51
N ARG A 138 24.58 3.45 -4.57
CA ARG A 138 23.14 3.20 -4.52
C ARG A 138 22.82 1.75 -4.14
N ASP A 139 23.55 0.80 -4.68
CA ASP A 139 23.34 -0.63 -4.41
C ASP A 139 23.69 -0.98 -2.96
N PHE A 140 24.77 -0.41 -2.42
CA PHE A 140 25.12 -0.58 -1.01
C PHE A 140 24.10 0.07 -0.08
N CYS A 141 23.61 1.26 -0.40
CA CYS A 141 22.51 1.88 0.33
C CYS A 141 21.24 1.00 0.30
N MET A 142 20.93 0.38 -0.84
CA MET A 142 19.78 -0.53 -0.95
C MET A 142 19.94 -1.79 -0.09
N LEU A 143 21.14 -2.37 -0.04
CA LEU A 143 21.42 -3.52 0.84
C LEU A 143 21.30 -3.13 2.32
N GLU A 144 21.82 -1.97 2.71
CA GLU A 144 21.69 -1.43 4.07
C GLU A 144 20.24 -1.19 4.45
N ALA A 145 19.46 -0.55 3.56
CA ALA A 145 18.02 -0.39 3.75
C ALA A 145 17.31 -1.74 3.90
N GLY A 146 17.73 -2.77 3.16
CA GLY A 146 17.23 -4.14 3.32
C GLY A 146 17.51 -4.75 4.70
N TYR A 147 18.72 -4.56 5.24
CA TYR A 147 19.05 -4.99 6.60
C TYR A 147 18.23 -4.24 7.66
N ILE A 148 18.10 -2.92 7.52
CA ILE A 148 17.25 -2.09 8.39
C ILE A 148 15.80 -2.57 8.32
N SER A 149 15.31 -2.85 7.11
CA SER A 149 13.94 -3.33 6.87
C SER A 149 13.66 -4.62 7.62
N GLN A 150 14.57 -5.60 7.50
CA GLN A 150 14.42 -6.88 8.18
C GLN A 150 14.42 -6.69 9.71
N LEU A 151 15.35 -5.88 10.23
CA LEU A 151 15.46 -5.60 11.65
C LEU A 151 14.18 -4.94 12.20
N LEU A 152 13.64 -3.94 11.50
CA LEU A 152 12.40 -3.28 11.88
C LEU A 152 11.21 -4.25 11.87
N MET A 153 11.08 -5.07 10.82
CA MET A 153 9.99 -6.04 10.69
C MET A 153 10.05 -7.16 11.73
N GLU A 154 11.25 -7.56 12.17
CA GLU A 154 11.43 -8.55 13.24
C GLU A 154 11.18 -7.95 14.62
N THR A 155 11.50 -6.67 14.82
CA THR A 155 11.43 -6.00 16.12
C THR A 155 10.02 -5.49 16.44
N ALA A 156 9.30 -4.92 15.46
CA ALA A 156 8.01 -4.27 15.70
C ALA A 156 6.99 -5.14 16.47
N PRO A 157 6.83 -6.44 16.16
CA PRO A 157 5.87 -7.30 16.87
C PRO A 157 6.17 -7.45 18.36
N ASP A 158 7.42 -7.32 18.82
CA ASP A 158 7.73 -7.42 20.26
C ASP A 158 7.09 -6.29 21.07
N TYR A 159 6.68 -5.19 20.41
CA TYR A 159 6.09 -3.99 21.00
C TYR A 159 4.62 -3.78 20.60
N ASP A 160 3.94 -4.85 20.15
CA ASP A 160 2.56 -4.82 19.64
C ASP A 160 2.38 -3.85 18.46
N LEU A 161 3.46 -3.62 17.71
CA LEU A 161 3.47 -2.85 16.47
C LEU A 161 3.59 -3.78 15.25
N GLY A 162 2.95 -3.38 14.16
CA GLY A 162 3.09 -4.00 12.85
C GLY A 162 3.69 -3.04 11.84
N LEU A 163 4.31 -3.59 10.80
CA LEU A 163 4.78 -2.82 9.64
C LEU A 163 4.31 -3.46 8.33
N CYS A 164 3.85 -2.63 7.40
CA CYS A 164 3.68 -2.95 5.99
C CYS A 164 4.81 -2.28 5.19
N PRO A 165 5.73 -3.06 4.59
CA PRO A 165 6.71 -2.49 3.67
C PRO A 165 6.03 -1.97 2.40
N ILE A 166 6.36 -0.75 1.99
CA ILE A 166 5.84 -0.09 0.78
C ILE A 166 7.02 0.25 -0.13
N GLY A 167 7.07 -0.43 -1.29
CA GLY A 167 8.18 -0.32 -2.24
C GLY A 167 8.04 0.80 -3.28
N ALA A 168 6.84 1.35 -3.46
CA ALA A 168 6.57 2.41 -4.43
C ALA A 168 5.56 3.40 -3.85
N LEU A 169 5.89 4.69 -3.92
CA LEU A 169 5.03 5.82 -3.59
C LEU A 169 5.54 7.09 -4.30
N GLU A 170 4.68 8.09 -4.47
CA GLU A 170 5.01 9.37 -5.12
C GLU A 170 5.79 10.31 -4.19
N PHE A 171 6.97 9.89 -3.72
CA PHE A 171 7.72 10.58 -2.65
C PHE A 171 8.12 12.01 -2.99
N ASP A 172 8.39 12.32 -4.26
CA ASP A 172 8.81 13.65 -4.68
C ASP A 172 7.77 14.73 -4.35
N THR A 173 6.49 14.35 -4.26
CA THR A 173 5.40 15.26 -3.85
C THR A 173 5.48 15.72 -2.39
N ILE A 174 6.16 14.95 -1.54
CA ILE A 174 6.31 15.25 -0.10
C ILE A 174 7.77 15.52 0.31
N ARG A 175 8.71 15.42 -0.63
CA ARG A 175 10.17 15.49 -0.39
C ARG A 175 10.60 16.76 0.33
N GLU A 176 9.99 17.90 -0.01
CA GLU A 176 10.33 19.21 0.57
C GLU A 176 10.15 19.25 2.10
N ASN A 177 9.30 18.39 2.65
CA ASN A 177 9.02 18.35 4.09
C ASN A 177 10.11 17.64 4.91
N PHE A 178 11.08 16.98 4.27
CA PHE A 178 12.11 16.14 4.91
C PHE A 178 13.47 16.84 5.06
N ALA A 179 13.60 18.11 4.67
CA ALA A 179 14.86 18.88 4.75
C ALA A 179 16.06 18.18 4.07
N LEU A 180 15.83 17.60 2.89
CA LEU A 180 16.82 16.81 2.15
C LEU A 180 17.54 17.65 1.09
N HIS A 181 18.85 17.44 0.91
CA HIS A 181 19.58 17.89 -0.29
C HIS A 181 19.38 16.95 -1.49
N GLU A 182 19.89 17.32 -2.67
CA GLU A 182 19.67 16.63 -3.95
C GLU A 182 20.12 15.16 -3.96
N GLU A 183 21.30 14.86 -3.42
CA GLU A 183 21.87 13.49 -3.38
C GLU A 183 21.17 12.51 -2.42
N HIS A 184 20.11 12.93 -1.72
CA HIS A 184 19.28 12.02 -0.94
C HIS A 184 18.27 11.29 -1.80
N ILE A 185 18.16 9.97 -1.62
CA ILE A 185 17.20 9.15 -2.35
C ILE A 185 16.32 8.34 -1.38
N LEU A 186 15.02 8.25 -1.68
CA LEU A 186 14.17 7.28 -1.00
C LEU A 186 14.55 5.87 -1.44
N LEU A 187 14.84 5.01 -0.47
CA LEU A 187 15.20 3.61 -0.70
C LEU A 187 14.02 2.68 -0.40
N HIS A 188 13.34 2.92 0.71
CA HIS A 188 12.18 2.13 1.12
C HIS A 188 11.29 2.89 2.10
N SER A 189 10.07 2.41 2.30
CA SER A 189 9.15 2.99 3.28
C SER A 189 8.29 1.93 3.95
N PHE A 190 7.68 2.29 5.06
CA PHE A 190 6.74 1.44 5.77
C PHE A 190 5.53 2.26 6.21
N VAL A 191 4.39 1.60 6.31
CA VAL A 191 3.28 2.04 7.13
C VAL A 191 3.29 1.21 8.41
N GLY A 192 3.09 1.83 9.57
CA GLY A 192 3.07 1.15 10.85
C GLY A 192 1.97 1.62 11.79
N GLY A 193 1.62 0.77 12.74
CA GLY A 193 0.58 1.01 13.73
C GLY A 193 0.43 -0.15 14.71
N CYS A 194 -0.51 -0.02 15.63
CA CYS A 194 -0.85 -1.06 16.59
C CYS A 194 -1.41 -2.30 15.89
N ILE A 195 -1.06 -3.49 16.39
CA ILE A 195 -1.60 -4.77 15.91
C ILE A 195 -2.21 -5.55 17.07
N ASP A 196 -3.18 -6.40 16.78
CA ASP A 196 -3.68 -7.35 17.77
C ASP A 196 -2.57 -8.39 18.07
N PRO A 197 -2.21 -8.62 19.35
CA PRO A 197 -1.18 -9.58 19.71
C PRO A 197 -1.45 -11.01 19.23
N THR A 198 -2.72 -11.38 19.03
CA THR A 198 -3.12 -12.69 18.47
C THR A 198 -2.70 -12.85 17.01
N TRP A 199 -2.49 -11.75 16.27
CA TRP A 199 -2.05 -11.81 14.88
C TRP A 199 -0.61 -12.32 14.74
N LYS A 200 0.21 -12.19 15.78
CA LYS A 200 1.61 -12.67 15.80
C LYS A 200 1.72 -14.19 15.64
N THR A 201 0.65 -14.93 15.95
CA THR A 201 0.59 -16.38 15.83
C THR A 201 -0.35 -16.85 14.71
N ARG A 202 -0.83 -15.95 13.83
CA ARG A 202 -1.80 -16.29 12.77
C ARG A 202 -1.31 -17.39 11.82
N TRP A 203 0.01 -17.54 11.65
CA TRP A 203 0.61 -18.64 10.87
C TRP A 203 0.70 -19.97 11.62
N LEU A 204 0.67 -19.94 12.95
CA LEU A 204 0.80 -21.10 13.84
C LEU A 204 -0.53 -21.66 14.34
N SER A 205 -1.58 -20.85 14.34
CA SER A 205 -2.93 -21.27 14.70
C SER A 205 -3.75 -21.54 13.43
N PRO A 206 -3.87 -22.81 12.97
CA PRO A 206 -4.81 -23.17 11.89
C PRO A 206 -6.29 -22.98 12.31
N GLU A 207 -6.54 -22.60 13.56
CA GLU A 207 -7.85 -22.29 14.10
C GLU A 207 -7.95 -20.81 14.45
N ASN A 208 -8.31 -19.99 13.46
CA ASN A 208 -8.74 -18.61 13.69
C ASN A 208 -10.23 -18.48 13.31
N PRO A 209 -11.13 -18.12 14.24
CA PRO A 209 -12.58 -18.11 14.03
C PRO A 209 -13.13 -17.11 13.00
N GLN A 210 -12.30 -16.24 12.42
CA GLN A 210 -12.75 -15.19 11.48
C GLN A 210 -12.13 -15.29 10.07
N THR A 211 -11.49 -16.40 9.71
CA THR A 211 -11.20 -16.75 8.31
C THR A 211 -10.90 -18.25 8.19
N GLN A 212 -11.71 -19.10 8.81
CA GLN A 212 -11.60 -20.55 8.60
C GLN A 212 -12.29 -20.92 7.29
N LEU A 213 -11.58 -20.76 6.18
CA LEU A 213 -11.77 -21.72 5.09
C LEU A 213 -11.25 -23.05 5.65
N THR A 214 -12.16 -23.94 6.03
CA THR A 214 -11.91 -25.33 6.40
C THR A 214 -10.92 -25.97 5.41
N LYS A 215 -10.19 -27.01 5.83
CA LYS A 215 -9.28 -27.78 4.93
C LYS A 215 -9.95 -28.15 3.60
N THR A 216 -11.24 -28.43 3.67
CA THR A 216 -12.13 -28.65 2.52
C THR A 216 -12.20 -27.44 1.60
N GLU A 217 -12.48 -26.26 2.13
CA GLU A 217 -12.63 -25.03 1.33
C GLU A 217 -11.32 -24.60 0.69
N LEU A 218 -10.18 -24.75 1.39
CA LEU A 218 -8.85 -24.50 0.82
C LEU A 218 -8.52 -25.48 -0.32
N MET A 219 -8.86 -26.77 -0.16
CA MET A 219 -8.68 -27.77 -1.20
C MET A 219 -9.57 -27.49 -2.42
N THR A 220 -10.82 -27.11 -2.18
CA THR A 220 -11.79 -26.68 -3.20
C THR A 220 -11.29 -25.47 -3.98
N GLN A 221 -10.75 -24.46 -3.29
CA GLN A 221 -10.19 -23.26 -3.91
C GLN A 221 -8.97 -23.59 -4.80
N LYS A 222 -8.04 -24.41 -4.31
CA LYS A 222 -6.88 -24.88 -5.10
C LYS A 222 -7.30 -25.68 -6.32
N LEU A 223 -8.31 -26.54 -6.19
CA LEU A 223 -8.85 -27.32 -7.30
C LEU A 223 -9.53 -26.42 -8.34
N ARG A 224 -10.31 -25.44 -7.90
CA ARG A 224 -10.92 -24.43 -8.77
C ARG A 224 -9.86 -23.67 -9.55
N GLN A 225 -8.82 -23.15 -8.88
CA GLN A 225 -7.73 -22.42 -9.52
C GLN A 225 -6.97 -23.30 -10.53
N PHE A 226 -6.73 -24.57 -10.21
CA PHE A 226 -6.11 -25.53 -11.11
C PHE A 226 -6.95 -25.78 -12.38
N LEU A 227 -8.27 -25.80 -12.24
CA LEU A 227 -9.20 -25.98 -13.36
C LEU A 227 -9.35 -24.70 -14.20
N GLN A 228 -9.33 -23.51 -13.58
CA GLN A 228 -9.36 -22.21 -14.29
C GLN A 228 -8.20 -22.05 -15.26
N GLN A 229 -7.05 -22.65 -14.97
CA GLN A 229 -5.89 -22.63 -15.86
C GLN A 229 -6.02 -23.56 -17.09
N ARG A 230 -7.01 -24.47 -17.11
CA ARG A 230 -7.13 -25.54 -18.12
C ARG A 230 -8.49 -25.64 -18.79
N LEU A 231 -9.53 -25.09 -18.18
CA LEU A 231 -10.90 -25.19 -18.63
C LEU A 231 -11.54 -23.80 -18.72
N PRO A 232 -12.42 -23.56 -19.71
CA PRO A 232 -13.30 -22.40 -19.71
C PRO A 232 -14.19 -22.37 -18.46
N GLU A 233 -14.56 -21.17 -18.00
CA GLU A 233 -15.29 -20.96 -16.74
C GLU A 233 -16.59 -21.77 -16.63
N TYR A 234 -17.34 -21.92 -17.71
CA TYR A 234 -18.59 -22.69 -17.75
C TYR A 234 -18.39 -24.21 -17.54
N MET A 235 -17.16 -24.71 -17.65
CA MET A 235 -16.83 -26.12 -17.36
C MET A 235 -16.33 -26.31 -15.93
N ILE A 236 -16.23 -25.24 -15.15
CA ILE A 236 -15.72 -25.28 -13.78
C ILE A 236 -16.90 -25.49 -12.83
N PRO A 237 -16.90 -26.57 -12.02
CA PRO A 237 -17.98 -26.83 -11.07
C PRO A 237 -18.18 -25.66 -10.10
N THR A 238 -19.44 -25.27 -9.91
CA THR A 238 -19.81 -24.23 -8.94
C THR A 238 -19.79 -24.75 -7.51
N LEU A 239 -20.00 -26.06 -7.30
CA LEU A 239 -19.98 -26.72 -5.99
C LEU A 239 -18.99 -27.89 -5.98
N TYR A 240 -18.27 -28.02 -4.86
CA TYR A 240 -17.40 -29.15 -4.56
C TYR A 240 -17.80 -29.73 -3.22
N ILE A 241 -18.15 -31.02 -3.19
CA ILE A 241 -18.55 -31.71 -1.96
C ILE A 241 -17.44 -32.72 -1.63
N PRO A 242 -16.66 -32.53 -0.55
CA PRO A 242 -15.68 -33.52 -0.13
C PRO A 242 -16.38 -34.79 0.33
N LEU A 243 -15.78 -35.93 0.02
CA LEU A 243 -16.18 -37.22 0.56
C LEU A 243 -14.95 -37.88 1.17
N GLU A 244 -15.06 -38.38 2.40
CA GLU A 244 -13.98 -39.14 3.03
C GLU A 244 -13.71 -40.45 2.28
N ALA A 245 -14.76 -41.07 1.74
CA ALA A 245 -14.70 -42.23 0.86
C ALA A 245 -15.88 -42.24 -0.11
N LEU A 246 -15.69 -42.83 -1.29
CA LEU A 246 -16.79 -43.06 -2.23
C LEU A 246 -17.73 -44.12 -1.65
N PRO A 247 -19.05 -43.88 -1.57
CA PRO A 247 -19.99 -44.91 -1.18
C PRO A 247 -19.99 -46.02 -2.24
N LEU A 248 -19.82 -47.27 -1.80
CA LEU A 248 -19.79 -48.44 -2.68
C LEU A 248 -20.96 -49.36 -2.39
N THR A 249 -21.54 -49.93 -3.45
CA THR A 249 -22.44 -51.07 -3.39
C THR A 249 -21.69 -52.32 -2.88
N PRO A 250 -22.40 -53.36 -2.41
CA PRO A 250 -21.78 -54.63 -2.01
C PRO A 250 -20.89 -55.29 -3.09
N ASN A 251 -21.11 -54.95 -4.36
CA ASN A 251 -20.32 -55.41 -5.50
C ASN A 251 -19.15 -54.46 -5.86
N GLY A 252 -18.81 -53.50 -5.00
CA GLY A 252 -17.67 -52.59 -5.17
C GLY A 252 -17.86 -51.46 -6.19
N LYS A 253 -19.06 -51.30 -6.77
CA LYS A 253 -19.39 -50.16 -7.67
C LYS A 253 -19.85 -48.96 -6.86
N VAL A 254 -19.59 -47.73 -7.33
CA VAL A 254 -20.05 -46.50 -6.67
C VAL A 254 -21.58 -46.47 -6.57
N ASP A 255 -22.09 -46.32 -5.34
CA ASP A 255 -23.52 -46.14 -5.07
C ASP A 255 -23.89 -44.67 -5.21
N ARG A 256 -24.37 -44.30 -6.41
CA ARG A 256 -24.76 -42.92 -6.73
C ARG A 256 -25.95 -42.41 -5.92
N ARG A 257 -26.79 -43.30 -5.37
CA ARG A 257 -27.96 -42.89 -4.56
C ARG A 257 -27.57 -42.47 -3.16
N ALA A 258 -26.41 -42.92 -2.69
CA ALA A 258 -25.85 -42.59 -1.39
C ALA A 258 -24.95 -41.35 -1.41
N LEU A 259 -24.78 -40.70 -2.57
CA LEU A 259 -24.03 -39.44 -2.66
C LEU A 259 -24.87 -38.29 -2.06
N PRO A 260 -24.25 -37.39 -1.28
CA PRO A 260 -24.93 -36.21 -0.72
C PRO A 260 -25.45 -35.30 -1.84
N LEU A 261 -26.62 -34.72 -1.60
CA LEU A 261 -27.22 -33.74 -2.52
C LEU A 261 -26.55 -32.37 -2.34
N PRO A 262 -26.27 -31.64 -3.43
CA PRO A 262 -25.85 -30.22 -3.39
C PRO A 262 -26.83 -29.34 -2.61
N GLU A 263 -26.43 -28.81 -1.45
CA GLU A 263 -27.15 -27.70 -0.82
C GLU A 263 -26.64 -26.38 -1.41
N PHE A 264 -27.47 -25.70 -2.20
CA PHE A 264 -27.19 -24.35 -2.68
C PHE A 264 -27.47 -23.36 -1.54
N GLN A 265 -26.52 -23.20 -0.62
CA GLN A 265 -26.52 -22.06 0.28
C GLN A 265 -25.89 -20.89 -0.48
N SER A 266 -26.70 -19.90 -0.86
CA SER A 266 -26.21 -18.64 -1.44
C SER A 266 -25.23 -18.02 -0.44
N PRO A 267 -23.92 -17.93 -0.74
CA PRO A 267 -23.00 -17.20 0.12
C PRO A 267 -23.44 -15.73 0.06
N LYS A 268 -23.79 -15.16 1.21
CA LYS A 268 -23.76 -13.71 1.36
C LYS A 268 -22.30 -13.32 1.19
N THR A 269 -22.00 -12.69 0.07
CA THR A 269 -20.69 -12.16 -0.28
C THR A 269 -20.27 -11.12 0.75
N GLU A 270 -19.54 -11.53 1.78
CA GLU A 270 -18.70 -10.66 2.61
C GLU A 270 -17.39 -10.34 1.86
N LEU A 271 -17.49 -9.87 0.60
CA LEU A 271 -16.40 -9.14 -0.03
C LEU A 271 -16.61 -7.68 0.32
N TYR A 272 -15.56 -7.07 0.88
CA TYR A 272 -15.37 -5.64 1.15
C TYR A 272 -16.42 -4.75 0.47
N PHE A 273 -17.34 -4.24 1.29
CA PHE A 273 -18.34 -3.29 0.85
C PHE A 273 -17.66 -1.93 0.64
N THR A 274 -17.44 -1.54 -0.62
CA THR A 274 -16.90 -0.22 -0.98
C THR A 274 -17.86 0.40 -1.99
N PRO A 275 -18.67 1.40 -1.60
CA PRO A 275 -19.67 1.96 -2.51
C PRO A 275 -19.03 2.67 -3.70
N PRO A 276 -19.70 2.74 -4.87
CA PRO A 276 -19.29 3.59 -5.99
C PRO A 276 -19.16 5.06 -5.55
N ILE A 277 -17.99 5.68 -5.73
CA ILE A 277 -17.72 7.07 -5.28
C ILE A 277 -17.52 8.01 -6.47
N THR A 278 -16.86 7.55 -7.53
CA THR A 278 -16.61 8.40 -8.71
C THR A 278 -17.85 8.49 -9.62
N ASP A 279 -18.00 9.59 -10.34
CA ASP A 279 -19.10 9.76 -11.31
C ASP A 279 -19.16 8.62 -12.35
N LEU A 280 -18.00 8.10 -12.73
CA LEU A 280 -17.88 6.96 -13.64
C LEU A 280 -18.37 5.67 -13.00
N GLU A 281 -17.93 5.35 -11.78
CA GLU A 281 -18.38 4.16 -11.05
C GLU A 281 -19.88 4.20 -10.79
N VAL A 282 -20.41 5.36 -10.38
CA VAL A 282 -21.85 5.56 -10.16
C VAL A 282 -22.62 5.38 -11.47
N ALA A 283 -22.12 5.90 -12.59
CA ALA A 283 -22.75 5.72 -13.89
C ALA A 283 -22.76 4.24 -14.34
N ILE A 284 -21.67 3.50 -14.11
CA ILE A 284 -21.59 2.07 -14.41
C ILE A 284 -22.51 1.27 -13.48
N ALA A 285 -22.53 1.59 -12.18
CA ALA A 285 -23.39 0.95 -11.19
C ALA A 285 -24.87 1.09 -11.56
N ASN A 286 -25.32 2.32 -11.85
CA ASN A 286 -26.70 2.59 -12.25
C ASN A 286 -27.10 1.82 -13.52
N LEU A 287 -26.16 1.70 -14.46
CA LEU A 287 -26.39 0.97 -15.70
C LEU A 287 -26.54 -0.53 -15.43
N TRP A 288 -25.67 -1.12 -14.60
CA TRP A 288 -25.80 -2.50 -14.15
C TRP A 288 -27.11 -2.75 -13.42
N GLN A 289 -27.48 -1.88 -12.46
CA GLN A 289 -28.75 -1.97 -11.74
C GLN A 289 -29.95 -1.95 -12.69
N SER A 290 -29.91 -1.10 -13.72
CA SER A 290 -31.00 -1.01 -14.71
C SER A 290 -31.18 -2.28 -15.56
N VAL A 291 -30.08 -3.00 -15.85
CA VAL A 291 -30.10 -4.20 -16.70
C VAL A 291 -30.33 -5.46 -15.87
N LEU A 292 -29.69 -5.58 -14.72
CA LEU A 292 -29.74 -6.78 -13.86
C LEU A 292 -30.93 -6.77 -12.90
N GLN A 293 -31.55 -5.61 -12.65
CA GLN A 293 -32.65 -5.44 -11.67
C GLN A 293 -32.25 -5.89 -10.25
N VAL A 294 -30.97 -5.71 -9.91
CA VAL A 294 -30.39 -5.98 -8.59
C VAL A 294 -29.68 -4.73 -8.10
N GLU A 295 -29.59 -4.56 -6.78
CA GLU A 295 -28.79 -3.48 -6.20
C GLU A 295 -27.31 -3.80 -6.35
N VAL A 296 -26.59 -2.92 -7.03
CA VAL A 296 -25.12 -2.90 -7.05
C VAL A 296 -24.69 -1.99 -5.93
N GLN A 297 -24.05 -2.55 -4.91
CA GLN A 297 -23.74 -1.84 -3.67
C GLN A 297 -22.22 -1.66 -3.46
N SER A 298 -21.38 -2.46 -4.14
CA SER A 298 -19.92 -2.40 -4.03
C SER A 298 -19.25 -2.28 -5.40
N ILE A 299 -18.15 -1.53 -5.49
CA ILE A 299 -17.29 -1.51 -6.69
C ILE A 299 -16.60 -2.86 -6.93
N HIS A 300 -16.54 -3.71 -5.91
CA HIS A 300 -16.02 -5.07 -6.00
C HIS A 300 -17.08 -6.07 -6.48
N ASP A 301 -18.33 -5.64 -6.66
CA ASP A 301 -19.38 -6.49 -7.19
C ASP A 301 -18.99 -7.01 -8.57
N ASN A 302 -19.04 -8.32 -8.73
CA ASN A 302 -18.80 -9.00 -10.00
C ASN A 302 -20.12 -9.11 -10.77
N PHE A 303 -20.13 -8.61 -12.01
CA PHE A 303 -21.29 -8.59 -12.88
C PHE A 303 -21.98 -9.95 -13.03
N PHE A 304 -21.20 -11.02 -13.14
CA PHE A 304 -21.70 -12.38 -13.35
C PHE A 304 -22.15 -13.03 -12.05
N GLU A 305 -21.52 -12.71 -10.92
CA GLU A 305 -21.96 -13.17 -9.60
C GLU A 305 -23.29 -12.52 -9.19
N LEU A 306 -23.55 -11.29 -9.65
CA LEU A 306 -24.83 -10.60 -9.51
C LEU A 306 -25.94 -11.15 -10.44
N GLY A 307 -25.70 -12.26 -11.14
CA GLY A 307 -26.67 -12.89 -12.05
C GLY A 307 -26.58 -12.42 -13.50
N GLY A 308 -25.53 -11.66 -13.85
CA GLY A 308 -25.22 -11.30 -15.23
C GLY A 308 -24.88 -12.49 -16.12
N ASN A 309 -25.15 -12.37 -17.41
CA ASN A 309 -24.82 -13.35 -18.43
C ASN A 309 -24.46 -12.64 -19.74
N SER A 310 -24.12 -13.38 -20.79
CA SER A 310 -23.70 -12.79 -22.07
C SER A 310 -24.75 -11.87 -22.70
N LEU A 311 -26.04 -12.15 -22.51
CA LEU A 311 -27.12 -11.31 -23.03
C LEU A 311 -27.19 -9.99 -22.26
N SER A 312 -27.20 -10.04 -20.93
CA SER A 312 -27.21 -8.81 -20.11
C SER A 312 -25.90 -8.02 -20.24
N ALA A 313 -24.75 -8.67 -20.39
CA ALA A 313 -23.48 -8.00 -20.68
C ALA A 313 -23.53 -7.25 -22.02
N THR A 314 -24.12 -7.85 -23.05
CA THR A 314 -24.29 -7.19 -24.35
C THR A 314 -25.24 -6.00 -24.25
N GLN A 315 -26.31 -6.10 -23.46
CA GLN A 315 -27.23 -5.00 -23.19
C GLN A 315 -26.54 -3.86 -22.45
N VAL A 316 -25.72 -4.18 -21.43
CA VAL A 316 -24.90 -3.21 -20.71
C VAL A 316 -23.97 -2.47 -21.65
N LEU A 317 -23.22 -3.19 -22.49
CA LEU A 317 -22.29 -2.60 -23.45
C LEU A 317 -22.99 -1.73 -24.49
N ALA A 318 -24.17 -2.13 -24.95
CA ALA A 318 -24.97 -1.34 -25.88
C ALA A 318 -25.48 -0.03 -25.25
N GLN A 319 -25.96 -0.09 -24.00
CA GLN A 319 -26.37 1.11 -23.27
C GLN A 319 -25.17 2.00 -22.93
N MET A 320 -24.05 1.42 -22.52
CA MET A 320 -22.82 2.16 -22.21
C MET A 320 -22.32 2.95 -23.43
N ARG A 321 -22.44 2.38 -24.63
CA ARG A 321 -22.13 3.09 -25.88
C ARG A 321 -23.14 4.19 -26.21
N SER A 322 -24.44 3.96 -26.01
CA SER A 322 -25.48 4.90 -26.42
C SER A 322 -25.72 6.04 -25.41
N SER A 323 -25.69 5.76 -24.11
CA SER A 323 -25.94 6.74 -23.04
C SER A 323 -24.66 7.37 -22.51
N LEU A 324 -23.60 6.58 -22.34
CA LEU A 324 -22.33 7.04 -21.76
C LEU A 324 -21.27 7.33 -22.83
N GLN A 325 -21.50 7.03 -24.11
CA GLN A 325 -20.51 7.19 -25.19
C GLN A 325 -19.17 6.50 -24.88
N LEU A 326 -19.21 5.47 -24.04
CA LEU A 326 -18.06 4.68 -23.62
C LEU A 326 -18.03 3.39 -24.42
N ASN A 327 -16.84 2.98 -24.87
CA ASN A 327 -16.66 1.75 -25.62
C ASN A 327 -15.74 0.79 -24.86
N LEU A 328 -16.35 -0.24 -24.28
CA LEU A 328 -15.65 -1.37 -23.68
C LEU A 328 -15.79 -2.59 -24.62
N PRO A 329 -14.69 -3.18 -25.11
CA PRO A 329 -14.76 -4.43 -25.87
C PRO A 329 -15.36 -5.55 -25.00
N ILE A 330 -16.23 -6.39 -25.58
CA ILE A 330 -16.85 -7.49 -24.83
C ILE A 330 -15.82 -8.45 -24.24
N ARG A 331 -14.69 -8.66 -24.93
CA ARG A 331 -13.58 -9.46 -24.40
C ARG A 331 -13.07 -8.88 -23.07
N GLU A 332 -12.82 -7.58 -23.02
CA GLU A 332 -12.34 -6.88 -21.83
C GLU A 332 -13.37 -6.91 -20.70
N PHE A 333 -14.66 -6.79 -21.02
CA PHE A 333 -15.76 -6.92 -20.05
C PHE A 333 -15.74 -8.28 -19.33
N PHE A 334 -15.44 -9.37 -20.05
CA PHE A 334 -15.36 -10.70 -19.48
C PHE A 334 -14.07 -10.94 -18.67
N PHE A 335 -12.95 -10.37 -19.11
CA PHE A 335 -11.68 -10.47 -18.34
C PHE A 335 -11.68 -9.61 -17.08
N ASN A 336 -12.49 -8.54 -17.07
CA ASN A 336 -12.56 -7.55 -16.00
C ASN A 336 -14.02 -7.40 -15.55
N PRO A 337 -14.57 -8.40 -14.84
CA PRO A 337 -15.99 -8.48 -14.55
C PRO A 337 -16.44 -7.66 -13.33
N THR A 338 -15.53 -6.99 -12.62
CA THR A 338 -15.87 -6.15 -11.46
C THR A 338 -16.08 -4.71 -11.88
N LEU A 339 -16.94 -3.99 -11.16
CA LEU A 339 -17.25 -2.59 -11.47
C LEU A 339 -15.99 -1.71 -11.45
N ALA A 340 -15.13 -1.88 -10.44
CA ALA A 340 -13.85 -1.19 -10.34
C ALA A 340 -12.95 -1.44 -11.57
N SER A 341 -12.82 -2.70 -11.98
CA SER A 341 -11.97 -3.06 -13.13
C SER A 341 -12.49 -2.48 -14.45
N GLN A 342 -13.81 -2.32 -14.61
CA GLN A 342 -14.40 -1.66 -15.78
C GLN A 342 -14.22 -0.14 -15.72
N ALA A 343 -14.36 0.47 -14.54
CA ALA A 343 -14.12 1.90 -14.34
C ALA A 343 -12.67 2.27 -14.68
N ASP A 344 -11.69 1.47 -14.26
CA ASP A 344 -10.28 1.69 -14.57
C ASP A 344 -10.00 1.68 -16.09
N LEU A 345 -10.57 0.72 -16.82
CA LEU A 345 -10.42 0.62 -18.27
C LEU A 345 -11.07 1.80 -19.02
N LEU A 346 -12.13 2.37 -18.45
CA LEU A 346 -12.93 3.42 -19.09
C LEU A 346 -12.55 4.84 -18.64
N LYS A 347 -11.69 4.97 -17.62
CA LYS A 347 -11.26 6.25 -17.03
C LYS A 347 -10.76 7.26 -18.06
N LEU A 348 -9.90 6.82 -18.98
CA LEU A 348 -9.36 7.68 -20.04
C LEU A 348 -10.43 8.16 -21.04
N GLN A 349 -11.38 7.30 -21.39
CA GLN A 349 -12.49 7.66 -22.29
C GLN A 349 -13.48 8.62 -21.58
N TRP A 350 -13.66 8.46 -20.27
CA TRP A 350 -14.52 9.31 -19.46
C TRP A 350 -13.99 10.75 -19.34
N HIS A 351 -12.68 10.93 -19.12
CA HIS A 351 -12.05 12.25 -19.03
C HIS A 351 -11.98 13.02 -20.35
N GLN A 352 -12.14 12.36 -21.50
CA GLN A 352 -12.17 13.00 -22.81
C GLN A 352 -13.57 13.51 -23.20
N LYS A 353 -14.58 13.30 -22.35
CA LYS A 353 -15.95 13.73 -22.59
C LYS A 353 -16.16 15.16 -22.08
N PRO A 354 -16.82 16.06 -22.84
CA PRO A 354 -17.21 17.36 -22.32
C PRO A 354 -18.28 17.15 -21.23
N GLN A 355 -17.90 17.33 -19.96
CA GLN A 355 -18.82 17.27 -18.83
C GLN A 355 -19.71 18.53 -18.79
N PRO A 356 -21.02 18.40 -18.50
CA PRO A 356 -21.87 19.55 -18.21
C PRO A 356 -21.45 20.18 -16.87
N ALA A 357 -21.26 21.51 -16.87
CA ALA A 357 -20.74 22.27 -15.75
C ALA A 357 -21.71 22.39 -14.56
N LYS A 358 -21.20 22.21 -13.33
CA LYS A 358 -21.23 23.20 -12.22
C LYS A 358 -20.80 22.61 -10.86
N THR A 359 -19.67 23.13 -10.34
CA THR A 359 -19.53 23.68 -8.96
C THR A 359 -18.38 24.70 -9.02
N PRO A 360 -18.43 25.84 -8.30
CA PRO A 360 -17.61 27.01 -8.61
C PRO A 360 -16.16 26.80 -8.13
N GLN A 361 -15.21 27.17 -8.99
CA GLN A 361 -13.81 27.34 -8.62
C GLN A 361 -13.70 28.50 -7.63
N ILE A 362 -12.98 28.27 -6.53
CA ILE A 362 -12.45 29.36 -5.69
C ILE A 362 -11.34 30.01 -6.52
N GLU A 363 -11.58 31.22 -7.02
CA GLU A 363 -10.52 32.06 -7.56
C GLU A 363 -9.52 32.35 -6.44
N ARG A 364 -8.27 31.94 -6.67
CA ARG A 364 -7.14 32.36 -5.84
C ARG A 364 -7.01 33.88 -5.99
N VAL A 365 -7.33 34.60 -4.92
CA VAL A 365 -7.05 36.04 -4.83
C VAL A 365 -5.54 36.24 -4.92
N GLU A 366 -5.09 36.92 -5.98
CA GLU A 366 -3.71 37.34 -6.11
C GLU A 366 -3.36 38.30 -4.98
N ARG A 367 -2.43 37.89 -4.12
CA ARG A 367 -1.77 38.79 -3.18
C ARG A 367 -0.51 39.32 -3.85
N GLY A 368 -0.62 40.55 -4.36
CA GLY A 368 0.42 41.57 -4.34
C GLY A 368 1.74 41.30 -5.07
N GLU A 369 1.89 41.95 -6.22
CA GLU A 369 3.06 42.77 -6.62
C GLU A 369 4.48 42.20 -6.59
N ALA A 370 4.69 40.88 -6.45
CA ALA A 370 6.04 40.29 -6.52
C ALA A 370 6.38 39.65 -7.88
N GLN A 371 5.38 39.30 -8.71
CA GLN A 371 5.62 38.57 -9.97
C GLN A 371 5.87 39.48 -11.19
N GLN A 372 5.47 40.77 -11.13
CA GLN A 372 5.69 41.76 -12.21
C GLN A 372 7.07 42.42 -12.18
N LEU A 373 7.81 42.34 -11.08
CA LEU A 373 9.17 42.87 -10.96
C LEU A 373 10.26 41.88 -11.40
N LEU A 374 9.96 40.58 -11.42
CA LEU A 374 10.90 39.54 -11.84
C LEU A 374 10.83 39.21 -13.35
N THR A 375 9.83 39.72 -14.07
CA THR A 375 9.67 39.45 -15.51
C THR A 375 10.44 40.40 -16.42
N ASN A 376 11.11 41.43 -15.88
CA ASN A 376 11.87 42.42 -16.67
C ASN A 376 13.38 42.38 -16.43
N LEU A 377 13.92 41.42 -15.65
CA LEU A 377 15.37 41.31 -15.42
C LEU A 377 16.09 40.56 -16.55
N ASP A 378 15.40 39.69 -17.29
CA ASP A 378 15.97 38.95 -18.43
C ASP A 378 16.02 39.76 -19.74
N GLN A 379 15.57 41.02 -19.74
CA GLN A 379 15.54 41.91 -20.92
C GLN A 379 16.34 43.20 -20.76
N LEU A 380 17.07 43.38 -19.65
CA LEU A 380 17.91 44.55 -19.45
C LEU A 380 19.23 44.39 -20.20
N SER A 381 19.62 45.44 -20.92
CA SER A 381 20.96 45.54 -21.50
C SER A 381 22.02 45.74 -20.41
N GLU A 382 23.28 45.36 -20.67
CA GLU A 382 24.39 45.54 -19.71
C GLU A 382 24.52 47.01 -19.23
N GLU A 383 24.23 47.99 -20.10
CA GLU A 383 24.22 49.42 -19.75
C GLU A 383 23.13 49.81 -18.73
N GLU A 384 21.98 49.14 -18.74
CA GLU A 384 20.88 49.40 -17.81
C GLU A 384 21.14 48.78 -16.44
N VAL A 385 21.77 47.61 -16.41
CA VAL A 385 22.25 46.97 -15.18
C VAL A 385 23.34 47.82 -14.51
N GLU A 386 24.27 48.38 -15.30
CA GLU A 386 25.34 49.24 -14.78
C GLU A 386 24.82 50.59 -14.24
N LYS A 387 23.75 51.14 -14.84
CA LYS A 387 23.04 52.32 -14.29
C LYS A 387 22.33 52.03 -12.97
N LEU A 388 21.71 50.87 -12.83
CA LEU A 388 21.03 50.44 -11.59
C LEU A 388 22.02 50.21 -10.45
N LEU A 389 23.16 49.58 -10.74
CA LEU A 389 24.23 49.37 -9.76
C LEU A 389 24.85 50.70 -9.28
N ASN A 390 25.04 51.66 -10.19
CA ASN A 390 25.53 53.00 -9.84
C ASN A 390 24.51 53.82 -9.02
N GLN A 391 23.21 53.61 -9.18
CA GLN A 391 22.19 54.26 -8.35
C GLN A 391 22.13 53.68 -6.93
N MET A 392 22.45 52.39 -6.76
CA MET A 392 22.49 51.73 -5.45
C MET A 392 23.75 52.08 -4.64
N GLN A 393 24.85 52.46 -5.28
CA GLN A 393 26.07 52.91 -4.59
C GLN A 393 26.02 54.35 -4.04
N VAL A 394 24.98 55.13 -4.35
CA VAL A 394 24.82 56.51 -3.86
C VAL A 394 24.04 56.58 -2.52
N GLN A 395 23.47 55.47 -2.03
CA GLN A 395 22.69 55.45 -0.79
C GLN A 395 23.39 54.91 0.47
N GLU A 396 24.68 54.55 0.42
CA GLU A 396 25.48 54.17 1.61
C GLU A 396 26.47 55.26 2.07
N GLY A 397 26.21 56.53 1.77
CA GLY A 397 27.03 57.65 2.20
C GLY A 397 26.21 58.88 2.57
N GLY A 398 25.42 58.79 3.65
CA GLY A 398 24.66 59.89 4.25
C GLY A 398 24.38 59.65 5.72
#